data_AF-A0A4S2RQ11-F1
#
_entry.id   AF-A0A4S2RQ11-F1
#
_cell.length_a   1.000
_cell.length_b   1.000
_cell.length_c   1.000
_cell.angle_alpha   90.00
_cell.angle_beta   90.00
_cell.angle_gamma   90.00
#
_symmetry.space_group_name_H-M   'P 1'
#
loop_
_entity.id
_entity.type
_entity.pdbx_description
1 polymer ?
#
loop_
_entity_poly.entity_id
_entity_poly.type
_entity_poly.pdbx_seq_one_letter_code
_entity_poly.pdbx_strand_id
1 'polypeptide(L)'
;MTSDVDRVGDGPRYADELTADVVWEIGDFLLPRLERAARAHPSYSEEGITASALAEAVATLVLTLEWSITGETPGRIRIPVGVPMPPMSTEVERQVRAEMRLDRLREDWNRLCVLAGYWRSAPGYQDARWCKLEYRDAEHERWYHQQLSHRHLERDSA
;
A
#
# COMPACT_ATOMS: atom_id res chain seq x y z
N MET A 1 -38.75 20.55 3.06
CA MET A 1 -38.52 19.12 2.79
C MET A 1 -37.45 19.01 1.74
N THR A 2 -36.18 19.00 2.15
CA THR A 2 -35.04 18.79 1.26
C THR A 2 -34.35 17.54 1.76
N SER A 3 -34.54 16.49 0.97
CA SER A 3 -33.92 15.17 1.02
C SER A 3 -32.68 15.09 1.90
N ASP A 4 -32.81 14.37 3.02
CA ASP A 4 -31.76 13.54 3.56
C ASP A 4 -31.29 12.62 2.43
N VAL A 5 -30.25 13.03 1.72
CA VAL A 5 -29.45 12.08 0.95
C VAL A 5 -28.57 11.44 1.98
N ASP A 6 -28.98 10.24 2.41
CA ASP A 6 -28.17 9.31 3.17
C ASP A 6 -26.73 9.38 2.68
N ARG A 7 -25.88 10.09 3.45
CA ARG A 7 -24.47 9.74 3.52
C ARG A 7 -24.47 8.34 4.11
N VAL A 8 -24.56 7.34 3.24
CA VAL A 8 -24.07 6.01 3.52
C VAL A 8 -22.63 6.26 3.96
N GLY A 9 -22.43 6.29 5.28
CA GLY A 9 -21.11 6.38 5.85
C GLY A 9 -20.37 5.18 5.29
N ASP A 10 -19.33 5.44 4.50
CA ASP A 10 -18.44 4.38 4.06
C ASP A 10 -18.01 3.66 5.33
N GLY A 11 -18.46 2.41 5.45
CA GLY A 11 -18.07 1.56 6.56
C GLY A 11 -16.56 1.39 6.57
N PRO A 12 -16.03 0.73 7.62
CA PRO A 12 -14.62 0.32 7.61
C PRO A 12 -14.32 -0.42 6.29
N ARG A 13 -13.21 -0.02 5.64
CA ARG A 13 -12.71 -0.64 4.42
C ARG A 13 -11.53 -1.55 4.75
N TYR A 14 -11.45 -2.67 4.04
CA TYR A 14 -10.47 -3.72 4.35
C TYR A 14 -9.51 -3.99 3.19
N ALA A 15 -8.37 -4.60 3.51
CA ALA A 15 -7.28 -4.89 2.56
C ALA A 15 -7.73 -5.73 1.35
N ASP A 16 -8.64 -6.68 1.55
CA ASP A 16 -9.17 -7.55 0.50
C ASP A 16 -10.15 -6.85 -0.45
N GLU A 17 -10.60 -5.64 -0.11
CA GLU A 17 -11.51 -4.82 -0.92
C GLU A 17 -10.75 -3.81 -1.79
N LEU A 18 -9.43 -3.71 -1.66
CA LEU A 18 -8.62 -2.79 -2.44
C LEU A 18 -8.43 -3.31 -3.86
N THR A 19 -8.69 -2.45 -4.85
CA THR A 19 -8.52 -2.75 -6.27
C THR A 19 -7.33 -2.01 -6.86
N ALA A 20 -6.73 -2.58 -7.90
CA ALA A 20 -5.61 -1.96 -8.61
C ALA A 20 -5.99 -0.57 -9.18
N ASP A 21 -7.22 -0.43 -9.70
CA ASP A 21 -7.71 0.84 -10.23
C ASP A 21 -7.69 1.96 -9.17
N VAL A 22 -8.11 1.67 -7.93
CA VAL A 22 -8.10 2.65 -6.84
C VAL A 22 -6.68 3.03 -6.44
N VAL A 23 -5.73 2.09 -6.52
CA VAL A 23 -4.30 2.34 -6.29
C VAL A 23 -3.71 3.23 -7.38
N TRP A 24 -4.06 2.98 -8.64
CA TRP A 24 -3.61 3.81 -9.76
C TRP A 24 -4.18 5.22 -9.70
N GLU A 25 -5.45 5.39 -9.31
CA GLU A 25 -6.06 6.71 -9.17
C GLU A 25 -5.35 7.61 -8.15
N ILE A 26 -4.93 7.07 -6.99
CA ILE A 26 -4.17 7.85 -6.00
C ILE A 26 -2.75 8.15 -6.51
N GLY A 27 -2.17 7.24 -7.30
CA GLY A 27 -0.91 7.43 -8.02
C GLY A 27 -1.00 8.58 -9.02
N ASP A 28 -2.01 8.57 -9.89
CA ASP A 28 -2.29 9.60 -10.89
C ASP A 28 -2.58 10.97 -10.26
N PHE A 29 -3.09 10.97 -9.02
CA PHE A 29 -3.22 12.19 -8.25
C PHE A 29 -1.89 12.68 -7.68
N LEU A 30 -1.09 11.81 -7.06
CA LEU A 30 0.14 12.19 -6.35
C LEU A 30 1.32 12.48 -7.30
N LEU A 31 1.58 11.61 -8.27
CA LEU A 31 2.80 11.64 -9.08
C LEU A 31 2.98 12.96 -9.85
N PRO A 32 1.97 13.48 -10.61
CA PRO A 32 2.15 14.73 -11.33
C PRO A 32 2.39 15.94 -10.41
N ARG A 33 1.90 15.88 -9.16
CA ARG A 33 2.09 16.93 -8.16
C ARG A 33 3.51 16.89 -7.60
N LEU A 34 4.01 15.70 -7.26
CA LEU A 34 5.37 15.51 -6.77
C LEU A 34 6.40 15.86 -7.84
N GLU A 35 6.19 15.45 -9.09
CA GLU A 35 7.05 15.84 -10.21
C GLU A 35 7.03 17.35 -10.47
N ARG A 36 5.87 18.00 -10.33
CA ARG A 36 5.77 19.46 -10.44
C ARG A 36 6.51 20.14 -9.30
N ALA A 37 6.38 19.63 -8.07
CA ALA A 37 7.13 20.13 -6.92
C ALA A 37 8.63 19.99 -7.17
N ALA A 38 9.11 18.82 -7.60
CA ALA A 38 10.52 18.60 -7.94
C ALA A 38 11.03 19.59 -9.00
N ARG A 39 10.27 19.81 -10.08
CA ARG A 39 10.63 20.76 -11.15
C ARG A 39 10.58 22.23 -10.73
N ALA A 40 9.87 22.57 -9.65
CA ALA A 40 9.81 23.94 -9.14
C ALA A 40 11.08 24.36 -8.39
N HIS A 41 11.94 23.40 -8.05
CA HIS A 41 13.21 23.63 -7.38
C HIS A 41 14.40 23.26 -8.29
N PRO A 42 15.59 23.85 -8.09
CA PRO A 42 16.80 23.39 -8.75
C PRO A 42 17.07 21.91 -8.45
N SER A 43 17.56 21.15 -9.44
CA SER A 43 17.76 19.69 -9.30
C SER A 43 18.75 19.27 -8.22
N TYR A 44 19.60 20.19 -7.76
CA TYR A 44 20.58 19.96 -6.70
C TYR A 44 20.12 20.48 -5.32
N SER A 45 18.95 21.11 -5.23
CA SER A 45 18.39 21.55 -3.96
C SER A 45 17.85 20.35 -3.17
N GLU A 46 17.87 20.46 -1.84
CA GLU A 46 17.34 19.41 -0.97
C GLU A 46 15.86 19.17 -1.27
N GLU A 47 15.08 20.23 -1.47
CA GLU A 47 13.65 20.14 -1.78
C GLU A 47 13.39 19.44 -3.12
N GLY A 48 14.19 19.74 -4.15
CA GLY A 48 14.11 19.09 -5.45
C GLY A 48 14.45 17.60 -5.38
N ILE A 49 15.50 17.25 -4.62
CA ILE A 49 15.92 15.87 -4.39
C ILE A 49 14.85 15.10 -3.60
N THR A 50 14.34 15.69 -2.50
CA THR A 50 13.30 15.07 -1.67
C THR A 50 12.01 14.85 -2.44
N ALA A 51 11.55 15.84 -3.22
CA ALA A 51 10.34 15.70 -4.02
C ALA A 51 10.49 14.63 -5.11
N SER A 52 11.66 14.53 -5.74
CA SER A 52 11.96 13.49 -6.73
C SER A 52 11.98 12.09 -6.10
N ALA A 53 12.69 11.94 -4.97
CA ALA A 53 12.73 10.69 -4.22
C ALA A 53 11.34 10.27 -3.73
N LEU A 54 10.49 11.22 -3.33
CA LEU A 54 9.13 10.93 -2.93
C LEU A 54 8.26 10.50 -4.13
N ALA A 55 8.45 11.09 -5.31
CA ALA A 55 7.77 10.65 -6.53
C ALA A 55 8.15 9.20 -6.89
N GLU A 56 9.44 8.86 -6.85
CA GLU A 56 9.93 7.50 -7.09
C GLU A 56 9.39 6.50 -6.05
N ALA A 57 9.37 6.89 -4.77
CA ALA A 57 8.82 6.07 -3.70
C ALA A 57 7.31 5.81 -3.90
N VAL A 58 6.54 6.84 -4.30
CA VAL A 58 5.10 6.68 -4.61
C VAL A 58 4.91 5.77 -5.81
N ALA A 59 5.68 5.93 -6.89
CA ALA A 59 5.59 5.06 -8.07
C ALA A 59 5.88 3.60 -7.70
N THR A 60 6.91 3.37 -6.88
CA THR A 60 7.28 2.03 -6.39
C THR A 60 6.18 1.43 -5.52
N LEU A 61 5.57 2.22 -4.63
CA LEU A 61 4.47 1.77 -3.78
C LEU A 61 3.23 1.39 -4.60
N VAL A 62 2.85 2.21 -5.59
CA VAL A 62 1.73 1.94 -6.50
C VAL A 62 1.92 0.61 -7.23
N LEU A 63 3.11 0.38 -7.80
CA LEU A 63 3.45 -0.87 -8.48
C LEU A 63 3.44 -2.07 -7.50
N THR A 64 4.01 -1.90 -6.31
CA THR A 64 4.05 -2.96 -5.29
C THR A 64 2.65 -3.36 -4.84
N LEU A 65 1.76 -2.39 -4.67
CA LEU A 65 0.36 -2.61 -4.33
C LEU A 65 -0.41 -3.30 -5.47
N GLU A 66 -0.24 -2.84 -6.71
CA GLU A 66 -0.83 -3.49 -7.89
C GLU A 66 -0.46 -4.98 -7.96
N TRP A 67 0.83 -5.30 -7.81
CA TRP A 67 1.30 -6.69 -7.81
C TRP A 67 0.75 -7.48 -6.62
N SER A 68 0.70 -6.84 -5.46
CA SER A 68 0.11 -7.43 -4.26
C SER A 68 -1.40 -7.62 -4.37
N ILE A 69 -2.10 -6.97 -5.30
CA ILE A 69 -3.54 -7.18 -5.55
C ILE A 69 -3.74 -8.27 -6.60
N THR A 70 -3.09 -8.11 -7.76
CA THR A 70 -3.25 -8.98 -8.93
C THR A 70 -2.59 -10.36 -8.75
N GLY A 71 -1.57 -10.46 -7.90
CA GLY A 71 -0.77 -11.67 -7.74
C GLY A 71 0.16 -11.96 -8.93
N GLU A 72 0.23 -11.05 -9.90
CA GLU A 72 1.13 -11.19 -11.06
C GLU A 72 2.51 -10.63 -10.71
N THR A 73 3.53 -11.47 -10.78
CA THR A 73 4.92 -11.04 -10.64
C THR A 73 5.41 -10.48 -11.98
N PRO A 74 6.03 -9.28 -12.04
CA PRO A 74 6.66 -8.82 -13.26
C PRO A 74 7.87 -9.70 -13.56
N GLY A 75 7.83 -10.35 -14.71
CA GLY A 75 8.92 -11.21 -15.16
C GLY A 75 8.84 -12.60 -14.53
N ARG A 76 8.40 -13.56 -15.36
CA ARG A 76 8.60 -14.99 -15.13
C ARG A 76 10.07 -15.24 -14.78
N ILE A 77 10.38 -15.47 -13.51
CA ILE A 77 11.63 -16.11 -13.13
C ILE A 77 11.56 -17.50 -13.76
N ARG A 78 12.28 -17.69 -14.87
CA ARG A 78 12.53 -19.02 -15.43
C ARG A 78 13.31 -19.78 -14.37
N ILE A 79 12.64 -20.66 -13.62
CA ILE A 79 13.31 -21.60 -12.74
C ILE A 79 14.18 -22.49 -13.64
N PRO A 80 15.52 -22.49 -13.49
CA PRO A 80 16.38 -23.37 -14.26
C PRO A 80 15.97 -24.83 -14.03
N VAL A 81 15.85 -25.59 -15.11
CA VAL A 81 15.57 -27.03 -15.06
C VAL A 81 16.68 -27.70 -14.26
N GLY A 82 16.35 -28.31 -13.11
CA GLY A 82 17.30 -29.05 -12.26
C GLY A 82 17.44 -28.56 -10.82
N VAL A 83 16.82 -27.43 -10.44
CA VAL A 83 16.72 -27.05 -9.02
C VAL A 83 15.65 -27.94 -8.37
N PRO A 84 15.96 -28.64 -7.25
CA PRO A 84 14.96 -29.38 -6.48
C PRO A 84 13.78 -28.47 -6.17
N MET A 85 12.55 -28.91 -6.44
CA MET A 85 11.38 -28.13 -6.04
C MET A 85 11.45 -27.91 -4.52
N PRO A 86 11.31 -26.66 -4.05
CA PRO A 86 11.18 -26.43 -2.62
C PRO A 86 10.00 -27.25 -2.09
N PRO A 87 10.07 -27.75 -0.84
CA PRO A 87 8.96 -28.48 -0.25
C PRO A 87 7.67 -27.66 -0.39
N MET A 88 6.59 -28.33 -0.80
CA MET A 88 5.31 -27.66 -0.92
C MET A 88 4.93 -27.04 0.41
N SER A 89 4.61 -25.75 0.40
CA SER A 89 4.22 -25.04 1.61
C SER A 89 3.02 -25.73 2.26
N THR A 90 3.07 -25.91 3.57
CA THR A 90 1.95 -26.45 4.35
C THR A 90 0.75 -25.51 4.26
N GLU A 91 -0.45 -26.00 4.54
CA GLU A 91 -1.65 -25.14 4.51
C GLU A 91 -1.54 -23.97 5.50
N VAL A 92 -0.97 -24.23 6.67
CA VAL A 92 -0.68 -23.22 7.70
C VAL A 92 0.27 -22.15 7.15
N GLU A 93 1.36 -22.54 6.47
CA GLU A 93 2.29 -21.59 5.87
C GLU A 93 1.65 -20.74 4.75
N ARG A 94 0.71 -21.32 3.99
CA ARG A 94 -0.03 -20.59 2.96
C ARG A 94 -0.96 -19.57 3.60
N GLN A 95 -1.67 -19.95 4.66
CA GLN A 95 -2.57 -19.07 5.39
C GLN A 95 -1.80 -17.89 6.00
N VAL A 96 -0.70 -18.16 6.71
CA VAL A 96 0.16 -17.11 7.28
C VAL A 96 0.67 -16.17 6.17
N ARG A 97 1.12 -16.71 5.03
CA ARG A 97 1.57 -15.88 3.90
C ARG A 97 0.46 -15.01 3.33
N ALA A 98 -0.78 -15.51 3.27
CA ALA A 98 -1.93 -14.76 2.81
C ALA A 98 -2.30 -13.63 3.78
N GLU A 99 -2.33 -13.89 5.08
CA GLU A 99 -2.60 -12.87 6.12
C GLU A 99 -1.53 -11.77 6.08
N MET A 100 -0.26 -12.16 6.05
CA MET A 100 0.85 -11.21 5.94
C MET A 100 0.83 -10.37 4.66
N ARG A 101 0.28 -10.91 3.56
CA ARG A 101 0.10 -10.15 2.32
C ARG A 101 -0.96 -9.06 2.50
N LEU A 102 -2.08 -9.38 3.16
CA LEU A 102 -3.13 -8.40 3.45
C LEU A 102 -2.64 -7.28 4.37
N ASP A 103 -1.83 -7.60 5.38
CA ASP A 103 -1.25 -6.59 6.26
C ASP A 103 -0.32 -5.62 5.53
N ARG A 104 0.57 -6.15 4.68
CA ARG A 104 1.45 -5.31 3.86
C ARG A 104 0.66 -4.40 2.94
N LEU A 105 -0.36 -4.96 2.28
CA LEU A 105 -1.25 -4.20 1.41
C LEU A 105 -1.94 -3.06 2.20
N ARG A 106 -2.44 -3.35 3.40
CA ARG A 106 -3.02 -2.35 4.30
C ARG A 106 -2.03 -1.25 4.68
N GLU A 107 -0.82 -1.61 5.09
CA GLU A 107 0.23 -0.67 5.48
C GLU A 107 0.63 0.25 4.32
N ASP A 108 0.93 -0.32 3.15
CA ASP A 108 1.38 0.41 1.97
C ASP A 108 0.28 1.36 1.46
N TRP A 109 -0.97 0.90 1.43
CA TRP A 109 -2.12 1.74 1.10
C TRP A 109 -2.30 2.88 2.11
N ASN A 110 -2.24 2.58 3.41
CA ASN A 110 -2.38 3.59 4.46
C ASN A 110 -1.27 4.64 4.37
N ARG A 111 -0.07 4.26 3.93
CA ARG A 111 1.02 5.19 3.66
C ARG A 111 0.70 6.12 2.49
N LEU A 112 0.15 5.60 1.39
CA LEU A 112 -0.30 6.43 0.26
C LEU A 112 -1.41 7.40 0.68
N CYS A 113 -2.38 6.96 1.50
CA CYS A 113 -3.43 7.82 2.02
C CYS A 113 -2.89 8.96 2.88
N VAL A 114 -1.89 8.68 3.73
CA VAL A 114 -1.21 9.72 4.51
C VAL A 114 -0.51 10.73 3.59
N LEU A 115 0.18 10.27 2.56
CA LEU A 115 0.84 11.14 1.59
C LEU A 115 -0.15 12.00 0.82
N ALA A 116 -1.26 11.42 0.35
CA ALA A 116 -2.34 12.15 -0.31
C ALA A 116 -3.01 13.17 0.64
N GLY A 117 -3.05 12.87 1.95
CA GLY A 117 -3.57 13.76 2.98
C GLY A 117 -2.85 15.11 3.07
N TYR A 118 -1.57 15.22 2.68
CA TYR A 118 -0.88 16.51 2.58
C TYR A 118 -1.44 17.42 1.47
N TRP A 119 -2.20 16.84 0.54
CA TRP A 119 -2.81 17.52 -0.60
C TRP A 119 -4.33 17.61 -0.48
N ARG A 120 -4.88 17.52 0.75
CA ARG A 120 -6.33 17.50 1.00
C ARG A 120 -7.09 18.70 0.43
N SER A 121 -6.43 19.86 0.32
CA SER A 121 -6.98 21.09 -0.25
C SER A 121 -6.87 21.17 -1.78
N ALA A 122 -6.14 20.25 -2.43
CA ALA A 122 -5.94 20.27 -3.87
C ALA A 122 -7.17 19.73 -4.61
N PRO A 123 -7.54 20.31 -5.77
CA PRO A 123 -8.63 19.79 -6.60
C PRO A 123 -8.41 18.32 -6.98
N GLY A 124 -9.48 17.52 -6.92
CA GLY A 124 -9.43 16.09 -7.24
C GLY A 124 -9.03 15.18 -6.08
N TYR A 125 -8.79 15.71 -4.88
CA TYR A 125 -8.64 14.89 -3.69
C TYR A 125 -9.97 14.20 -3.32
N GLN A 126 -9.93 12.90 -3.06
CA GLN A 126 -11.12 12.08 -2.76
C GLN A 126 -11.05 11.47 -1.36
N ASP A 127 -11.50 12.22 -0.34
CA ASP A 127 -11.39 11.82 1.08
C ASP A 127 -12.03 10.46 1.41
N ALA A 128 -13.28 10.25 0.97
CA ALA A 128 -14.00 9.00 1.20
C ALA A 128 -13.32 7.81 0.48
N ARG A 129 -12.73 8.04 -0.70
CA ARG A 129 -12.13 6.99 -1.51
C ARG A 129 -10.71 6.65 -1.08
N TRP A 130 -9.96 7.62 -0.57
CA TRP A 130 -8.57 7.50 -0.14
C TRP A 130 -8.46 7.56 1.39
N CYS A 131 -9.30 6.77 2.05
CA CYS A 131 -9.28 6.59 3.49
C CYS A 131 -8.39 5.42 3.89
N LYS A 132 -7.98 5.42 5.15
CA LYS A 132 -7.20 4.30 5.71
C LYS A 132 -8.05 3.04 5.78
N LEU A 133 -7.39 1.91 5.58
CA LEU A 133 -7.94 0.57 5.78
C LEU A 133 -7.74 0.13 7.22
N GLU A 134 -8.77 -0.49 7.76
CA GLU A 134 -8.85 -1.02 9.12
C GLU A 134 -8.48 -2.52 9.12
N TYR A 135 -8.25 -3.09 10.31
CA TYR A 135 -8.25 -4.54 10.46
C TYR A 135 -9.68 -5.06 10.40
N ARG A 136 -9.87 -6.28 9.87
CA ARG A 136 -11.20 -6.89 9.75
C ARG A 136 -11.85 -7.17 11.11
N ASP A 137 -11.05 -7.54 12.10
CA ASP A 137 -11.49 -7.75 13.46
C ASP A 137 -10.35 -7.57 14.47
N ALA A 138 -10.71 -7.53 15.75
CA ALA A 138 -9.78 -7.36 16.86
C ALA A 138 -8.87 -8.58 17.09
N GLU A 139 -9.19 -9.75 16.54
CA GLU A 139 -8.31 -10.92 16.60
C GLU A 139 -7.16 -10.77 15.60
N HIS A 140 -7.46 -10.36 14.38
CA HIS A 140 -6.48 -10.05 13.35
C HIS A 140 -5.53 -8.94 13.79
N GLU A 141 -6.06 -7.86 14.36
CA GLU A 141 -5.24 -6.77 14.91
C GLU A 141 -4.25 -7.29 15.98
N ARG A 142 -4.73 -8.13 16.91
CA ARG A 142 -3.89 -8.71 17.96
C ARG A 142 -2.82 -9.64 17.40
N TRP A 143 -3.18 -10.50 16.44
CA TRP A 143 -2.25 -11.39 15.77
C TRP A 143 -1.14 -10.60 15.06
N TYR A 144 -1.50 -9.55 14.32
CA TYR A 144 -0.55 -8.69 13.64
C TYR A 144 0.45 -8.04 14.62
N HIS A 145 -0.04 -7.51 15.74
CA HIS A 145 0.83 -6.91 16.76
C HIS A 145 1.80 -7.95 17.37
N GLN A 146 1.34 -9.18 17.61
CA GLN A 146 2.21 -10.27 18.07
C GLN A 146 3.31 -10.58 17.05
N GLN A 147 2.97 -10.65 15.76
CA GLN A 147 3.96 -10.91 14.70
C GLN A 147 4.99 -9.79 14.56
N LEU A 148 4.57 -8.52 14.66
CA LEU A 148 5.50 -7.38 14.69
C LEU A 148 6.47 -7.46 15.88
N SER A 149 5.96 -7.80 17.06
CA SER A 149 6.79 -7.97 18.26
C SER A 149 7.82 -9.08 18.08
N HIS A 150 7.42 -10.23 17.51
CA HIS A 150 8.36 -11.33 17.22
C HIS A 150 9.47 -10.90 16.25
N ARG A 151 9.13 -10.17 15.19
CA ARG A 151 10.09 -9.70 14.18
C ARG A 151 11.08 -8.67 14.70
N HIS A 152 10.64 -7.77 15.58
CA HIS A 152 11.56 -6.81 16.21
C HIS A 152 12.55 -7.52 17.14
N LEU A 153 12.09 -8.52 17.90
CA LEU A 153 12.97 -9.31 18.78
C LEU A 153 14.03 -10.11 18.02
N GLU A 154 13.68 -10.69 16.86
CA GLU A 154 14.64 -11.40 16.01
C GLU A 154 15.68 -10.47 15.37
N ARG A 155 15.28 -9.24 15.05
CA ARG A 155 16.15 -8.25 14.40
C ARG A 155 17.13 -7.58 15.36
N ASP A 156 16.77 -7.48 16.65
CA ASP A 156 17.65 -6.95 17.70
C ASP A 156 18.61 -8.02 18.28
N SER A 157 18.41 -9.29 17.92
CA SER A 157 19.23 -10.43 18.35
C SER A 157 20.25 -10.90 17.29
N ALA A 158 20.33 -10.21 16.14
CA ALA A 158 21.21 -10.52 15.01
C ALA A 158 22.24 -9.40 14.78
#